data_AF-A0A349GD05-F1
#
_entry.id   AF-A0A349GD05-F1
#
_cell.length_a   1.000
_cell.length_b   1.000
_cell.length_c   1.000
_cell.angle_alpha   90.00
_cell.angle_beta   90.00
_cell.angle_gamma   90.00
#
_symmetry.space_group_name_H-M   'P 1'
#
loop_
_entity.id
_entity.type
_entity.pdbx_description
1 polymer ?
#
loop_
_entity_poly.entity_id
_entity_poly.type
_entity_poly.pdbx_seq_one_letter_code
_entity_poly.pdbx_strand_id
1 'polypeptide(L)'
;MMKEKNISIAVIRRLPKYHRYLKEMLDNDIKRISSKELSKTIGFTASQIRQDLNNFGGFGQQGYGYNVEDLYNEIGKILGLTRTYNVVIVGAGNLGQALANYTSFGRLGFKLQAMFDVNPKLIGLKINNVDVLDMDKFESYVEENNIEIVYICTSRDGAQDVADKVQKTKIKAIWNFAPIDLKIKSDIVVENIHLIDNLLTVSYFLKEGKKIEE
;
A
#
# COMPACT_ATOMS: atom_id res chain seq x y z
N MET A 1 3.95 -23.09 -12.07
CA MET A 1 4.16 -21.77 -12.70
C MET A 1 2.81 -21.14 -12.95
N MET A 2 2.48 -20.03 -12.28
CA MET A 2 1.30 -19.24 -12.62
C MET A 2 1.44 -18.78 -14.07
N LYS A 3 0.42 -19.01 -14.90
CA LYS A 3 0.36 -18.43 -16.25
C LYS A 3 0.42 -16.91 -16.10
N GLU A 4 1.30 -16.25 -16.85
CA GLU A 4 1.26 -14.80 -17.07
C GLU A 4 -0.04 -14.44 -17.79
N LYS A 5 -1.15 -14.43 -17.04
CA LYS A 5 -2.36 -13.74 -17.45
C LYS A 5 -2.09 -12.26 -17.18
N ASN A 6 -2.37 -11.40 -18.15
CA ASN A 6 -2.50 -9.97 -17.91
C ASN A 6 -3.68 -9.75 -16.95
N ILE A 7 -3.41 -9.76 -15.65
CA ILE A 7 -4.42 -9.54 -14.62
C ILE A 7 -4.74 -8.05 -14.60
N SER A 8 -6.03 -7.72 -14.70
CA SER A 8 -6.47 -6.33 -14.69
C SER A 8 -6.08 -5.63 -13.39
N ILE A 9 -5.65 -4.37 -13.49
CA ILE A 9 -5.39 -3.51 -12.34
C ILE A 9 -6.59 -3.44 -11.39
N ALA A 10 -7.82 -3.50 -11.91
CA ALA A 10 -9.03 -3.49 -11.09
C ALA A 10 -9.12 -4.72 -10.17
N VAL A 11 -8.64 -5.88 -10.63
CA VAL A 11 -8.56 -7.09 -9.80
C VAL A 11 -7.50 -6.92 -8.72
N ILE A 12 -6.32 -6.41 -9.09
CA ILE A 12 -5.21 -6.16 -8.16
C ILE A 12 -5.64 -5.19 -7.06
N ARG A 13 -6.36 -4.12 -7.40
CA ARG A 13 -6.89 -3.13 -6.44
C ARG A 13 -7.89 -3.70 -5.43
N ARG A 14 -8.55 -4.82 -5.75
CA ARG A 14 -9.49 -5.49 -4.83
C ARG A 14 -8.80 -6.46 -3.86
N LEU A 15 -7.61 -6.98 -4.19
CA LEU A 15 -6.87 -7.93 -3.34
C LEU A 15 -6.63 -7.45 -1.90
N PRO A 16 -6.21 -6.20 -1.64
CA PRO A 16 -6.04 -5.71 -0.27
C PRO A 16 -7.34 -5.76 0.55
N LYS A 17 -8.50 -5.50 -0.09
CA LYS A 17 -9.81 -5.60 0.56
C LYS A 17 -10.12 -7.05 0.94
N TYR A 18 -9.90 -8.01 0.03
CA TYR A 18 -10.03 -9.43 0.35
C TYR A 18 -9.15 -9.83 1.53
N HIS A 19 -7.86 -9.46 1.49
CA HIS A 19 -6.90 -9.78 2.56
C HIS A 19 -7.34 -9.24 3.93
N ARG A 20 -7.84 -8.00 3.98
CA ARG A 20 -8.35 -7.38 5.22
C ARG A 20 -9.54 -8.15 5.80
N TYR A 21 -10.57 -8.41 5.00
CA TYR A 21 -11.76 -9.12 5.47
C TYR A 21 -11.47 -10.57 5.85
N LEU A 22 -10.58 -11.25 5.14
CA LEU A 22 -10.15 -12.61 5.50
C LEU A 22 -9.35 -12.61 6.81
N LYS A 23 -8.56 -11.58 7.08
CA LYS A 23 -7.87 -11.43 8.37
C LYS A 23 -8.88 -11.29 9.51
N GLU A 24 -9.89 -10.45 9.35
CA GLU A 24 -10.97 -10.31 10.33
C GLU A 24 -11.72 -11.64 10.55
N MET A 25 -11.93 -12.43 9.50
CA MET A 25 -12.54 -13.76 9.61
C MET A 25 -11.66 -14.74 10.38
N LEU A 26 -10.35 -14.73 10.14
CA LEU A 26 -9.39 -15.54 10.90
C LEU A 26 -9.37 -15.17 12.37
N ASP A 27 -9.38 -13.87 12.68
CA ASP A 27 -9.37 -13.37 14.05
C ASP A 27 -10.68 -13.71 14.81
N ASN A 28 -11.74 -14.07 14.08
CA ASN A 28 -13.02 -14.55 14.61
C ASN A 28 -13.20 -16.08 14.47
N ASP A 29 -12.11 -16.84 14.27
CA ASP A 29 -12.11 -18.31 14.16
C ASP A 29 -13.00 -18.88 13.03
N ILE A 30 -13.31 -18.09 12.00
CA ILE A 30 -14.08 -18.55 10.84
C ILE A 30 -13.17 -19.38 9.94
N LYS A 31 -13.44 -20.69 9.87
CA LYS A 31 -12.62 -21.63 9.08
C LYS A 31 -12.95 -21.63 7.59
N ARG A 32 -14.22 -21.39 7.24
CA ARG A 32 -14.71 -21.51 5.86
C ARG A 32 -15.71 -20.43 5.50
N ILE A 33 -15.72 -20.06 4.23
CA ILE A 33 -16.67 -19.09 3.69
C ILE A 33 -17.02 -19.38 2.23
N SER A 34 -18.28 -19.22 1.84
CA SER A 34 -18.69 -19.25 0.44
C SER A 34 -18.53 -17.88 -0.25
N SER A 35 -18.45 -17.84 -1.58
CA SER A 35 -18.46 -16.55 -2.30
C SER A 35 -19.73 -15.74 -2.07
N LYS A 36 -20.86 -16.41 -1.78
CA LYS A 36 -22.14 -15.76 -1.45
C LYS A 36 -22.06 -15.09 -0.08
N GLU A 37 -21.48 -15.73 0.92
CA GLU A 37 -21.29 -15.10 2.24
C GLU A 37 -20.28 -13.98 2.18
N LEU A 38 -19.13 -14.21 1.52
CA LEU A 38 -18.10 -13.19 1.36
C LEU A 38 -18.64 -11.94 0.64
N SER A 39 -19.54 -12.13 -0.34
CA SER A 39 -20.18 -11.00 -1.05
C SER A 39 -21.00 -10.08 -0.16
N LYS A 40 -21.63 -10.62 0.89
CA LYS A 40 -22.45 -9.81 1.82
C LYS A 40 -21.59 -8.88 2.67
N THR A 41 -20.35 -9.29 2.95
CA THR A 41 -19.45 -8.54 3.82
C THR A 41 -18.57 -7.58 3.03
N ILE A 42 -18.10 -7.99 1.85
CA ILE A 42 -17.08 -7.23 1.10
C ILE A 42 -17.64 -6.19 0.13
N GLY A 43 -18.93 -6.28 -0.23
CA GLY A 43 -19.59 -5.39 -1.20
C GLY A 43 -19.46 -5.82 -2.67
N PHE A 44 -18.68 -6.85 -2.98
CA PHE A 44 -18.56 -7.39 -4.34
C PHE A 44 -19.52 -8.53 -4.59
N THR A 45 -20.03 -8.66 -5.83
CA THR A 45 -20.90 -9.79 -6.18
C THR A 45 -20.15 -11.13 -6.07
N ALA A 46 -20.86 -12.20 -5.68
CA ALA A 46 -20.27 -13.54 -5.61
C ALA A 46 -19.66 -14.02 -6.93
N SER A 47 -20.14 -13.50 -8.07
CA SER A 47 -19.56 -13.75 -9.39
C SER A 47 -18.20 -13.08 -9.54
N GLN A 48 -18.11 -11.78 -9.19
CA GLN A 48 -16.87 -11.01 -9.25
C GLN A 48 -15.78 -11.63 -8.38
N ILE A 49 -16.13 -12.05 -7.16
CA ILE A 49 -15.20 -12.72 -6.24
C ILE A 49 -14.61 -13.97 -6.87
N ARG A 50 -15.46 -14.84 -7.43
CA ARG A 50 -14.99 -16.06 -8.11
C ARG A 50 -14.08 -15.74 -9.29
N GLN A 51 -14.46 -14.74 -10.10
CA GLN A 51 -13.67 -14.34 -11.26
C GLN A 51 -12.30 -13.80 -10.85
N ASP A 52 -12.25 -12.94 -9.84
CA ASP A 52 -11.03 -12.36 -9.31
C ASP A 52 -10.07 -13.47 -8.83
N LEU A 53 -10.56 -14.34 -7.95
CA LEU A 53 -9.78 -15.44 -7.38
C LEU A 53 -9.33 -16.43 -8.46
N ASN A 54 -10.18 -16.78 -9.43
CA ASN A 54 -9.82 -17.69 -10.52
C ASN A 54 -8.68 -17.17 -11.43
N ASN A 55 -8.30 -15.88 -11.35
CA ASN A 55 -7.11 -15.37 -12.06
C ASN A 55 -5.81 -15.94 -11.48
N PHE A 56 -5.77 -16.25 -10.18
CA PHE A 56 -4.56 -16.69 -9.48
C PHE A 56 -4.57 -18.19 -9.12
N GLY A 57 -5.70 -18.87 -9.26
CA GLY A 57 -5.81 -20.31 -9.00
C GLY A 57 -7.20 -20.74 -8.56
N GLY A 58 -7.40 -22.05 -8.38
CA GLY A 58 -8.63 -22.62 -7.82
C GLY A 58 -8.58 -22.63 -6.30
N PHE A 59 -8.91 -21.52 -5.65
CA PHE A 59 -8.81 -21.37 -4.18
C PHE A 59 -9.94 -22.04 -3.40
N GLY A 60 -10.93 -22.62 -4.07
CA GLY A 60 -12.12 -23.16 -3.44
C GLY A 60 -12.64 -24.42 -4.11
N GLN A 61 -13.51 -25.11 -3.39
CA GLN A 61 -14.17 -26.34 -3.86
C GLN A 61 -15.66 -26.06 -4.06
N GLN A 62 -16.21 -26.49 -5.21
CA GLN A 62 -17.62 -26.33 -5.51
C GLN A 62 -18.48 -26.98 -4.42
N GLY A 63 -19.45 -26.23 -3.90
CA GLY A 63 -20.32 -26.66 -2.78
C GLY A 63 -19.70 -26.54 -1.39
N TYR A 64 -18.38 -26.33 -1.28
CA TYR A 64 -17.66 -26.28 0.00
C TYR A 64 -17.12 -24.88 0.37
N GLY A 65 -16.92 -24.02 -0.63
CA GLY A 65 -16.39 -22.67 -0.43
C GLY A 65 -14.86 -22.63 -0.35
N TYR A 66 -14.36 -21.63 0.36
CA TYR A 66 -12.94 -21.36 0.57
C TYR A 66 -12.56 -21.69 2.01
N ASN A 67 -11.39 -22.28 2.21
CA ASN A 67 -10.73 -22.24 3.51
C ASN A 67 -10.20 -20.82 3.71
N VAL A 68 -10.59 -20.17 4.81
CA VAL A 68 -10.24 -18.77 5.07
C VAL A 68 -8.74 -18.61 5.28
N GLU A 69 -8.10 -19.51 6.02
CA GLU A 69 -6.67 -19.45 6.31
C GLU A 69 -5.84 -19.63 5.04
N ASP A 70 -6.16 -20.66 4.24
CA ASP A 70 -5.47 -20.93 2.98
C ASP A 70 -5.62 -19.74 2.02
N LEU A 71 -6.85 -19.23 1.87
CA LEU A 71 -7.11 -18.10 0.97
C LEU A 71 -6.43 -16.82 1.45
N TYR A 72 -6.42 -16.55 2.76
CA TYR A 72 -5.70 -15.42 3.34
C TYR A 72 -4.20 -15.49 3.03
N ASN A 73 -3.58 -16.65 3.27
CA ASN A 73 -2.16 -16.87 3.05
C ASN A 73 -1.79 -16.76 1.56
N GLU A 74 -2.61 -17.31 0.67
CA GLU A 74 -2.38 -17.20 -0.77
C GLU A 74 -2.53 -15.77 -1.30
N ILE A 75 -3.54 -15.03 -0.84
CA ILE A 75 -3.66 -13.61 -1.19
C ILE A 75 -2.49 -12.82 -0.64
N GLY A 76 -2.02 -13.12 0.58
CA GLY A 76 -0.80 -12.52 1.15
C GLY A 76 0.43 -12.78 0.28
N LYS A 77 0.61 -14.00 -0.24
CA LYS A 77 1.68 -14.35 -1.20
C LYS A 77 1.57 -13.56 -2.50
N ILE A 78 0.37 -13.46 -3.08
CA ILE A 78 0.12 -12.71 -4.32
C ILE A 78 0.44 -11.21 -4.13
N LEU A 79 0.08 -10.65 -2.98
CA LEU A 79 0.38 -9.26 -2.60
C LEU A 79 1.86 -9.04 -2.24
N GLY A 80 2.68 -10.10 -2.18
CA GLY A 80 4.10 -10.00 -1.84
C GLY A 80 4.36 -9.76 -0.36
N LEU A 81 3.44 -10.11 0.54
CA LEU A 81 3.55 -9.89 2.00
C LEU A 81 4.39 -10.96 2.73
N THR A 82 5.07 -11.85 1.98
CA THR A 82 5.93 -12.90 2.53
C THR A 82 7.39 -12.50 2.67
N ARG A 83 7.74 -11.27 2.30
CA ARG A 83 9.09 -10.71 2.44
C ARG A 83 9.05 -9.35 3.12
N THR A 84 10.22 -8.86 3.49
CA THR A 84 10.37 -7.52 4.05
C THR A 84 10.80 -6.52 2.98
N TYR A 85 10.31 -5.29 3.11
CA TYR A 85 10.64 -4.15 2.27
C TYR A 85 11.28 -3.08 3.14
N ASN A 86 12.46 -2.60 2.75
CA ASN A 86 13.08 -1.46 3.41
C ASN A 86 12.50 -0.16 2.85
N VAL A 87 12.03 0.68 3.75
CA VAL A 87 11.28 1.90 3.44
C VAL A 87 11.95 3.10 4.08
N VAL A 88 11.91 4.24 3.39
CA VAL A 88 12.21 5.55 3.98
C VAL A 88 11.05 6.52 3.76
N ILE A 89 10.93 7.51 4.63
CA ILE A 89 9.99 8.63 4.47
C ILE A 89 10.77 9.88 4.13
N VAL A 90 10.34 10.64 3.12
CA VAL A 90 10.88 11.96 2.81
C VAL A 90 9.83 13.01 3.15
N GLY A 91 10.19 13.94 4.04
CA GLY A 91 9.29 14.87 4.71
C GLY A 91 8.91 14.37 6.11
N ALA A 92 9.56 14.93 7.13
CA ALA A 92 9.32 14.64 8.56
C ALA A 92 8.33 15.65 9.21
N GLY A 93 7.44 16.24 8.41
CA GLY A 93 6.30 17.02 8.90
C GLY A 93 5.21 16.14 9.52
N ASN A 94 4.04 16.73 9.80
CA ASN A 94 2.94 16.06 10.51
C ASN A 94 2.53 14.71 9.88
N LEU A 95 2.38 14.66 8.54
CA LEU A 95 1.99 13.43 7.86
C LEU A 95 3.08 12.36 7.91
N GLY A 96 4.33 12.73 7.62
CA GLY A 96 5.45 11.79 7.71
C GLY A 96 5.63 11.23 9.11
N GLN A 97 5.48 12.08 10.14
CA GLN A 97 5.46 11.64 11.54
C GLN A 97 4.31 10.69 11.84
N ALA A 98 3.10 10.98 11.36
CA ALA A 98 1.95 10.09 11.55
C ALA A 98 2.19 8.71 10.93
N LEU A 99 2.75 8.65 9.72
CA LEU A 99 3.12 7.39 9.07
C LEU A 99 4.24 6.65 9.80
N ALA A 100 5.25 7.37 10.31
CA ALA A 100 6.34 6.76 11.09
C ALA A 100 5.87 6.15 12.42
N ASN A 101 4.84 6.73 13.02
CA ASN A 101 4.21 6.20 14.24
C ASN A 101 3.26 5.01 13.96
N TYR A 102 2.91 4.75 12.70
CA TYR A 102 1.96 3.69 12.34
C TYR A 102 2.64 2.31 12.25
N THR A 103 2.74 1.63 13.39
CA THR A 103 3.48 0.35 13.52
C THR A 103 2.93 -0.82 12.70
N SER A 104 1.69 -0.75 12.20
CA SER A 104 1.07 -1.84 11.43
C SER A 104 1.80 -2.13 10.11
N PHE A 105 2.48 -1.15 9.52
CA PHE A 105 3.28 -1.36 8.31
C PHE A 105 4.40 -2.38 8.53
N GLY A 106 5.10 -2.30 9.68
CA GLY A 106 6.15 -3.24 10.05
C GLY A 106 5.67 -4.68 10.16
N ARG A 107 4.43 -4.89 10.66
CA ARG A 107 3.81 -6.22 10.76
C ARG A 107 3.50 -6.83 9.39
N LEU A 108 3.33 -6.00 8.37
CA LEU A 108 3.12 -6.40 6.97
C LEU A 108 4.43 -6.53 6.19
N GLY A 109 5.59 -6.39 6.84
CA GLY A 109 6.91 -6.51 6.23
C GLY A 109 7.54 -5.19 5.79
N PHE A 110 6.86 -4.06 5.90
CA PHE A 110 7.38 -2.74 5.52
C PHE A 110 8.15 -2.10 6.68
N LYS A 111 9.48 -2.20 6.63
CA LYS A 111 10.37 -1.74 7.70
C LYS A 111 10.87 -0.34 7.41
N LEU A 112 10.37 0.63 8.16
CA LEU A 112 10.87 2.00 8.13
C LEU A 112 12.30 2.06 8.68
N GLN A 113 13.25 2.45 7.83
CA GLN A 113 14.69 2.52 8.15
C GLN A 113 15.12 3.92 8.59
N ALA A 114 14.62 4.96 7.93
CA ALA A 114 14.97 6.35 8.21
C ALA A 114 13.91 7.31 7.68
N MET A 115 13.96 8.54 8.18
CA MET A 115 13.25 9.69 7.62
C MET A 115 14.26 10.70 7.07
N PHE A 116 13.85 11.51 6.09
CA PHE A 116 14.68 12.57 5.52
C PHE A 116 13.92 13.89 5.52
N ASP A 117 14.62 14.99 5.80
CA ASP A 117 14.06 16.34 5.71
C ASP A 117 15.15 17.35 5.30
N VAL A 118 14.71 18.52 4.83
CA VAL A 118 15.59 19.66 4.52
C VAL A 118 15.62 20.69 5.64
N ASN A 119 14.69 20.61 6.59
CA ASN A 119 14.59 21.53 7.71
C ASN A 119 15.65 21.19 8.78
N PRO A 120 16.65 22.06 9.02
CA PRO A 120 17.72 21.81 10.00
C PRO A 120 17.21 21.61 11.43
N LYS A 121 15.99 22.07 11.75
CA LYS A 121 15.38 21.86 13.07
C LYS A 121 14.88 20.43 13.27
N LEU A 122 14.62 19.70 12.19
CA LEU A 122 14.14 18.32 12.24
C LEU A 122 15.29 17.31 12.09
N ILE A 123 16.34 17.67 11.36
CA ILE A 123 17.52 16.83 11.14
C ILE A 123 18.20 16.51 12.48
N GLY A 124 18.51 15.24 12.71
CA GLY A 124 19.10 14.73 13.95
C GLY A 124 18.09 14.37 15.04
N LEU A 125 16.80 14.67 14.85
CA LEU A 125 15.75 14.18 15.75
C LEU A 125 15.46 12.71 15.53
N LYS A 126 14.81 12.09 16.51
CA LYS A 126 14.23 10.75 16.41
C LYS A 126 12.72 10.81 16.55
N ILE A 127 12.00 10.22 15.60
CA ILE A 127 10.55 10.04 15.63
C ILE A 127 10.27 8.55 15.73
N ASN A 128 9.63 8.10 16.81
CA ASN A 128 9.37 6.67 17.03
C ASN A 128 10.63 5.77 16.89
N ASN A 129 11.76 6.23 17.43
CA ASN A 129 13.08 5.60 17.30
C ASN A 129 13.67 5.56 15.87
N VAL A 130 13.09 6.28 14.91
CA VAL A 130 13.62 6.42 13.55
C VAL A 130 14.34 7.75 13.42
N ASP A 131 15.58 7.71 12.95
CA ASP A 131 16.41 8.90 12.74
C ASP A 131 15.89 9.76 11.57
N VAL A 132 15.88 11.08 11.77
CA VAL A 132 15.68 12.08 10.72
C VAL A 132 17.03 12.53 10.20
N LEU A 133 17.33 12.18 8.96
CA LEU A 133 18.58 12.47 8.28
C LEU A 133 18.44 13.66 7.35
N ASP A 134 19.57 14.26 7.02
CA ASP A 134 19.65 15.31 6.00
C ASP A 134 19.38 14.71 4.62
N MET A 135 18.55 15.40 3.82
CA MET A 135 18.23 15.02 2.44
C MET A 135 19.47 14.90 1.53
N ASP A 136 20.58 15.57 1.87
CA ASP A 136 21.85 15.43 1.14
C ASP A 136 22.45 14.03 1.25
N LYS A 137 22.11 13.27 2.31
CA LYS A 137 22.56 11.89 2.52
C LYS A 137 21.65 10.84 1.87
N PHE A 138 20.55 11.27 1.23
CA PHE A 138 19.51 10.37 0.75
C PHE A 138 20.02 9.31 -0.23
N GLU A 139 20.72 9.73 -1.29
CA GLU A 139 21.16 8.82 -2.36
C GLU A 139 22.15 7.76 -1.83
N SER A 140 23.15 8.17 -1.03
CA SER A 140 24.10 7.23 -0.42
C SER A 140 23.43 6.28 0.57
N TYR A 141 22.51 6.79 1.41
CA TYR A 141 21.80 5.97 2.37
C TYR A 141 20.93 4.91 1.70
N VAL A 142 20.27 5.26 0.58
CA VAL A 142 19.47 4.33 -0.21
C VAL A 142 20.30 3.15 -0.69
N GLU A 143 21.51 3.43 -1.17
CA GLU A 143 22.42 2.41 -1.67
C GLU A 143 22.97 1.52 -0.55
N GLU A 144 23.44 2.11 0.55
CA GLU A 144 24.01 1.39 1.69
C GLU A 144 22.99 0.50 2.41
N ASN A 145 21.74 0.94 2.53
CA ASN A 145 20.72 0.30 3.36
C ASN A 145 19.70 -0.53 2.55
N ASN A 146 19.93 -0.69 1.24
CA ASN A 146 19.06 -1.45 0.34
C ASN A 146 17.60 -0.99 0.39
N ILE A 147 17.37 0.32 0.30
CA ILE A 147 16.02 0.89 0.33
C ILE A 147 15.29 0.57 -0.99
N GLU A 148 14.08 0.06 -0.89
CA GLU A 148 13.26 -0.34 -2.05
C GLU A 148 12.10 0.62 -2.31
N ILE A 149 11.57 1.26 -1.25
CA ILE A 149 10.36 2.08 -1.31
C ILE A 149 10.58 3.42 -0.61
N VAL A 150 10.08 4.49 -1.22
CA VAL A 150 10.05 5.83 -0.63
C VAL A 150 8.63 6.29 -0.42
N TYR A 151 8.32 6.81 0.77
CA TYR A 151 7.10 7.53 1.03
C TYR A 151 7.37 9.03 0.88
N ILE A 152 6.72 9.70 -0.07
CA ILE A 152 6.87 11.14 -0.27
C ILE A 152 5.76 11.86 0.49
N CYS A 153 6.15 12.58 1.54
CA CYS A 153 5.27 13.31 2.46
C CYS A 153 5.64 14.80 2.50
N THR A 154 6.13 15.33 1.39
CA THR A 154 6.59 16.72 1.25
C THR A 154 5.48 17.65 0.76
N SER A 155 5.80 18.94 0.64
CA SER A 155 4.97 19.88 -0.13
C SER A 155 4.94 19.50 -1.62
N ARG A 156 4.00 20.13 -2.34
CA ARG A 156 3.93 20.10 -3.82
C ARG A 156 5.28 20.40 -4.45
N ASP A 157 5.95 21.45 -3.99
CA ASP A 157 7.17 21.95 -4.62
C ASP A 157 8.35 21.00 -4.41
N GLY A 158 8.49 20.41 -3.21
CA GLY A 158 9.58 19.47 -2.91
C GLY A 158 9.40 18.06 -3.49
N ALA A 159 8.18 17.67 -3.87
CA ALA A 159 7.89 16.29 -4.24
C ALA A 159 8.55 15.85 -5.55
N GLN A 160 8.62 16.73 -6.56
CA GLN A 160 9.31 16.42 -7.82
C GLN A 160 10.83 16.34 -7.63
N ASP A 161 11.42 17.19 -6.80
CA ASP A 161 12.86 17.14 -6.51
C ASP A 161 13.25 15.81 -5.84
N VAL A 162 12.39 15.31 -4.93
CA VAL A 162 12.57 13.99 -4.33
C VAL A 162 12.45 12.90 -5.38
N ALA A 163 11.42 12.95 -6.23
CA ALA A 163 11.24 12.01 -7.34
C ALA A 163 12.44 11.98 -8.30
N ASP A 164 13.04 13.13 -8.60
CA ASP A 164 14.23 13.23 -9.45
C ASP A 164 15.48 12.64 -8.80
N LYS A 165 15.64 12.75 -7.48
CA LYS A 165 16.68 12.02 -6.73
C LYS A 165 16.41 10.52 -6.73
N VAL A 166 15.16 10.10 -6.51
CA VAL A 166 14.75 8.68 -6.53
C VAL A 166 15.11 8.00 -7.86
N GLN A 167 14.92 8.69 -8.99
CA GLN A 167 15.26 8.17 -10.33
C GLN A 167 16.76 7.85 -10.53
N LYS A 168 17.65 8.37 -9.66
CA LYS A 168 19.10 8.12 -9.70
C LYS A 168 19.55 6.96 -8.81
N THR A 169 18.62 6.31 -8.13
CA THR A 169 18.88 5.26 -7.14
C THR A 169 18.24 3.94 -7.57
N LYS A 170 18.50 2.86 -6.81
CA LYS A 170 17.84 1.55 -7.00
C LYS A 170 16.40 1.43 -6.45
N ILE A 171 15.79 2.53 -5.99
CA ILE A 171 14.41 2.50 -5.49
C ILE A 171 13.45 2.03 -6.59
N LYS A 172 12.51 1.17 -6.21
CA LYS A 172 11.59 0.49 -7.14
C LYS A 172 10.16 1.02 -7.05
N ALA A 173 9.80 1.64 -5.93
CA ALA A 173 8.47 2.17 -5.73
C ALA A 173 8.44 3.49 -4.94
N ILE A 174 7.48 4.33 -5.29
CA ILE A 174 7.14 5.56 -4.60
C ILE A 174 5.70 5.47 -4.13
N TRP A 175 5.48 5.70 -2.84
CA TRP A 175 4.16 5.96 -2.28
C TRP A 175 4.02 7.46 -2.02
N ASN A 176 3.31 8.15 -2.91
CA ASN A 176 3.28 9.59 -2.97
C ASN A 176 2.03 10.15 -2.28
N PHE A 177 2.23 10.92 -1.21
CA PHE A 177 1.17 11.67 -0.53
C PHE A 177 1.18 13.17 -0.86
N ALA A 178 2.15 13.63 -1.64
CA ALA A 178 2.16 15.02 -2.10
C ALA A 178 1.01 15.23 -3.10
N PRO A 179 0.40 16.43 -3.14
CA PRO A 179 -0.77 16.71 -3.96
C PRO A 179 -0.40 16.97 -5.43
N ILE A 180 0.45 16.12 -6.02
CA ILE A 180 0.85 16.17 -7.44
C ILE A 180 1.01 14.78 -8.01
N ASP A 181 0.85 14.68 -9.32
CA ASP A 181 1.34 13.53 -10.07
C ASP A 181 2.82 13.74 -10.44
N LEU A 182 3.66 12.81 -10.01
CA LEU A 182 5.11 12.86 -10.24
C LEU A 182 5.44 12.54 -11.69
N LYS A 183 6.41 13.28 -12.25
CA LYS A 183 6.98 12.98 -13.57
C LYS A 183 8.16 12.05 -13.39
N ILE A 184 7.94 10.77 -13.65
CA ILE A 184 8.96 9.71 -13.58
C ILE A 184 9.21 9.15 -14.97
N LYS A 185 10.48 9.00 -15.37
CA LYS A 185 10.91 8.45 -16.65
C LYS A 185 11.45 7.01 -16.56
N SER A 186 11.75 6.54 -15.36
CA SER A 186 12.26 5.20 -15.08
C SER A 186 11.13 4.21 -14.78
N ASP A 187 11.47 2.92 -14.75
CA ASP A 187 10.56 1.83 -14.40
C ASP A 187 10.34 1.75 -12.87
N ILE A 188 9.78 2.81 -12.29
CA ILE A 188 9.46 2.93 -10.87
C ILE A 188 7.94 2.94 -10.71
N VAL A 189 7.44 2.06 -9.83
CA VAL A 189 6.01 2.00 -9.52
C VAL A 189 5.64 3.22 -8.68
N VAL A 190 4.69 4.04 -9.15
CA VAL A 190 4.19 5.19 -8.40
C VAL A 190 2.75 4.95 -7.99
N GLU A 191 2.51 5.04 -6.68
CA GLU A 191 1.17 5.00 -6.09
C GLU A 191 0.85 6.37 -5.48
N ASN A 192 -0.10 7.10 -6.06
CA ASN A 192 -0.52 8.42 -5.58
C ASN A 192 -1.69 8.32 -4.60
N ILE A 193 -1.58 9.02 -3.47
CA ILE A 193 -2.62 9.15 -2.45
C ILE A 193 -3.13 10.60 -2.45
N HIS A 194 -4.18 10.84 -3.23
CA HIS A 194 -4.84 12.14 -3.33
C HIS A 194 -5.92 12.28 -2.26
N LEU A 195 -5.52 12.65 -1.05
CA LEU A 195 -6.43 12.81 0.10
C LEU A 195 -7.56 13.82 -0.18
N ILE A 196 -7.25 14.89 -0.93
CA ILE A 196 -8.23 15.92 -1.29
C ILE A 196 -9.28 15.34 -2.24
N ASP A 197 -8.88 14.60 -3.27
CA ASP A 197 -9.81 14.00 -4.24
C ASP A 197 -10.76 13.01 -3.56
N ASN A 198 -10.23 12.23 -2.61
CA ASN A 198 -11.04 11.34 -1.77
C ASN A 198 -12.07 12.13 -0.95
N LEU A 199 -11.68 13.25 -0.34
CA LEU A 199 -12.59 14.11 0.41
C LEU A 199 -13.65 14.78 -0.47
N LEU A 200 -13.27 15.24 -1.67
CA LEU A 200 -14.21 15.80 -2.65
C LEU A 200 -15.23 14.76 -3.11
N THR A 201 -14.81 13.50 -3.26
CA THR A 201 -15.71 12.38 -3.57
C THR A 201 -16.75 12.18 -2.46
N VAL A 202 -16.37 12.31 -1.18
CA VAL A 202 -17.33 12.29 -0.07
C VAL A 202 -18.35 13.43 -0.19
N SER A 203 -17.92 14.65 -0.54
CA SER A 203 -18.82 15.80 -0.72
C SER A 203 -19.86 15.56 -1.83
N TYR A 204 -19.46 14.88 -2.91
CA TYR A 204 -20.36 14.52 -3.99
C TYR A 204 -21.44 13.54 -3.52
N PHE A 205 -21.05 12.49 -2.77
CA PHE A 205 -22.02 11.53 -2.24
C PHE A 205 -22.99 12.13 -1.22
N LEU A 206 -22.51 13.04 -0.37
CA LEU A 206 -23.37 13.78 0.55
C LEU A 206 -24.42 14.60 -0.20
N LYS A 207 -24.04 15.25 -1.31
CA LYS A 207 -24.97 16.00 -2.16
C LYS A 207 -26.00 15.10 -2.84
N GLU A 208 -25.58 13.96 -3.37
CA GLU A 208 -26.45 13.04 -4.12
C GLU A 208 -27.40 12.22 -3.22
N GLY A 209 -27.21 12.24 -1.89
CA GLY A 209 -28.00 11.43 -0.95
C GLY A 209 -27.84 9.92 -1.15
N LYS A 210 -26.83 9.49 -1.92
CA LYS A 210 -26.54 8.07 -2.18
C LYS A 210 -25.70 7.51 -1.04
N LYS A 211 -26.08 6.34 -0.53
CA LYS A 211 -25.19 5.53 0.30
C LYS A 211 -23.99 5.13 -0.56
N ILE A 212 -22.81 5.16 0.04
CA ILE A 212 -21.59 4.61 -0.55
C ILE A 212 -21.82 3.11 -0.72
N GLU A 213 -22.13 2.66 -1.93
CA GLU A 213 -22.01 1.26 -2.32
C GLU A 213 -20.73 1.15 -3.16
N GLU A 214 -19.67 0.59 -2.57
CA GLU A 214 -18.38 0.27 -3.22
C GLU A 214 -18.37 -1.13 -3.85
#